data_AF-A0A9X8GRX9-F1
#
_entry.id   AF-A0A9X8GRX9-F1
#
_cell.length_a   1.000
_cell.length_b   1.000
_cell.length_c   1.000
_cell.angle_alpha   90.00
_cell.angle_beta   90.00
_cell.angle_gamma   90.00
#
_symmetry.space_group_name_H-M   'P 1'
#
loop_
_entity.id
_entity.type
_entity.pdbx_description
1 polymer ?
#
loop_
_entity_poly.entity_id
_entity_poly.type
_entity_poly.pdbx_seq_one_letter_code
_entity_poly.pdbx_strand_id
1 'polypeptide(L)'
;MSKPYVRLDKNDVAVLLVDHQTGLLSLVRDIDPDKFKNNVLALADMASYFQLPTILTTSFEDGPNGPLVPELKAQFPDAPYIARPGQINAWDNEDFV
;
A
#
# COMPACT_ATOMS: atom_id res chain seq x y z
N MET A 1 12.12 -0.50 34.03
CA MET A 1 12.86 -0.73 32.78
C MET A 1 12.44 0.33 31.78
N SER A 2 13.37 0.95 31.06
CA SER A 2 13.04 1.85 29.94
C SER A 2 12.50 1.05 28.76
N LYS A 3 11.62 1.66 27.94
CA LYS A 3 11.16 1.02 26.70
C LYS A 3 12.34 0.86 25.72
N PRO A 4 12.53 -0.31 25.10
CA PRO A 4 13.60 -0.51 24.12
C PRO A 4 13.32 0.29 22.84
N TYR A 5 14.39 0.72 22.16
CA TYR A 5 14.27 1.35 20.85
C TYR A 5 14.19 0.29 19.74
N VAL A 6 12.99 0.06 19.22
CA VAL A 6 12.74 -0.85 18.09
C VAL A 6 12.79 -0.02 16.81
N ARG A 7 13.95 0.02 16.15
CA ARG A 7 14.14 0.70 14.87
C ARG A 7 13.82 -0.24 13.70
N LEU A 8 13.51 0.32 12.54
CA LEU A 8 13.39 -0.45 11.30
C LEU A 8 14.75 -1.08 10.93
N ASP A 9 14.73 -2.35 10.56
CA ASP A 9 15.83 -3.07 9.95
C ASP A 9 15.40 -3.48 8.54
N LYS A 10 16.17 -3.09 7.52
CA LYS A 10 15.85 -3.40 6.12
C LYS A 10 15.82 -4.91 5.83
N ASN A 11 16.44 -5.73 6.68
CA ASN A 11 16.46 -7.18 6.54
C ASN A 11 15.34 -7.87 7.33
N ASP A 12 14.55 -7.12 8.11
CA ASP A 12 13.44 -7.60 8.93
C ASP A 12 12.24 -6.62 8.85
N VAL A 13 11.79 -6.39 7.62
CA VAL A 13 10.67 -5.48 7.33
C VAL A 13 9.97 -5.89 6.02
N ALA A 14 8.69 -5.56 5.93
CA ALA A 14 7.90 -5.61 4.70
C ALA A 14 7.09 -4.32 4.54
N VAL A 15 6.70 -3.99 3.32
CA VAL A 15 5.87 -2.84 2.98
C VAL A 15 4.50 -3.32 2.52
N LEU A 16 3.43 -2.81 3.14
CA LEU A 16 2.05 -3.12 2.78
C LEU A 16 1.39 -1.87 2.21
N LEU A 17 1.03 -1.89 0.93
CA LEU A 17 0.34 -0.78 0.27
C LEU A 17 -1.15 -1.11 0.15
N VAL A 18 -1.92 -0.57 1.08
CA VAL A 18 -3.34 -0.86 1.25
C VAL A 18 -4.19 0.22 0.56
N ASP A 19 -4.98 -0.19 -0.42
CA ASP A 19 -6.15 0.55 -0.95
C ASP A 19 -5.86 1.96 -1.49
N HIS A 20 -4.69 2.17 -2.11
CA HIS A 20 -4.36 3.41 -2.83
C HIS A 20 -5.06 3.46 -4.20
N GLN A 21 -6.39 3.42 -4.17
CA GLN A 21 -7.26 3.30 -5.35
C GLN A 21 -7.82 4.66 -5.77
N THR A 22 -7.98 4.87 -7.08
CA THR A 22 -8.32 6.18 -7.65
C THR A 22 -9.60 6.81 -7.09
N GLY A 23 -10.64 6.00 -6.81
CA GLY A 23 -11.87 6.46 -6.16
C GLY A 23 -11.65 6.85 -4.71
N LEU A 24 -10.94 6.04 -3.93
CA LEU A 24 -10.65 6.31 -2.52
C LEU A 24 -9.73 7.52 -2.33
N LEU A 25 -8.78 7.74 -3.24
CA LEU A 25 -7.91 8.93 -3.20
C LEU A 25 -8.69 10.25 -3.26
N SER A 26 -9.86 10.27 -3.90
CA SER A 26 -10.72 11.47 -3.94
C SER A 26 -11.35 11.84 -2.59
N LEU A 27 -11.33 10.90 -1.64
CA LEU A 27 -11.85 11.04 -0.27
C LEU A 27 -10.80 11.58 0.70
N VAL A 28 -9.52 11.54 0.33
CA VAL A 28 -8.43 12.14 1.12
C VAL A 28 -8.52 13.65 1.04
N ARG A 29 -8.65 14.32 2.20
CA ARG A 29 -8.89 15.78 2.30
C ARG A 29 -8.00 16.48 3.34
N ASP A 30 -7.29 15.71 4.14
CA ASP A 30 -6.35 16.17 5.15
C ASP A 30 -4.96 16.51 4.58
N ILE A 31 -4.67 16.05 3.36
CA ILE A 31 -3.43 16.33 2.63
C ILE A 31 -3.79 16.77 1.21
N ASP A 32 -3.09 17.78 0.71
CA ASP A 32 -3.20 18.23 -0.68
C ASP A 32 -2.94 17.07 -1.68
N PRO A 33 -3.75 16.90 -2.75
CA PRO A 33 -3.66 15.74 -3.63
C PRO A 33 -2.29 15.52 -4.28
N ASP A 34 -1.62 16.59 -4.71
CA ASP A 34 -0.31 16.48 -5.38
C ASP A 34 0.76 16.02 -4.38
N LYS A 35 0.73 16.60 -3.18
CA LYS A 35 1.61 16.20 -2.08
C LYS A 35 1.33 14.76 -1.64
N PHE A 36 0.06 14.37 -1.54
CA PHE A 36 -0.33 13.02 -1.17
C PHE A 36 0.21 12.00 -2.18
N LYS A 37 -0.05 12.23 -3.47
CA LYS A 37 0.47 11.37 -4.55
C LYS A 37 1.99 11.27 -4.50
N ASN A 38 2.69 12.39 -4.37
CA ASN A 38 4.15 12.40 -4.29
C ASN A 38 4.68 11.58 -3.10
N ASN A 39 4.04 11.66 -1.93
CA ASN A 39 4.47 10.92 -0.74
C ASN A 39 4.26 9.40 -0.90
N VAL A 40 3.17 8.98 -1.53
CA VAL A 40 2.88 7.57 -1.82
C VAL A 40 3.93 7.00 -2.77
N LEU A 41 4.26 7.74 -3.84
CA LEU A 41 5.29 7.33 -4.79
C LEU A 41 6.68 7.32 -4.13
N ALA A 42 6.99 8.27 -3.26
CA ALA A 42 8.24 8.27 -2.51
C ALA A 42 8.37 7.04 -1.58
N LEU A 43 7.27 6.60 -0.95
CA LEU A 43 7.26 5.36 -0.16
C LEU A 43 7.51 4.13 -1.04
N ALA A 44 6.88 4.07 -2.21
CA ALA A 44 7.09 3.01 -3.18
C ALA A 44 8.54 3.00 -3.70
N ASP A 45 9.11 4.16 -3.99
CA ASP A 45 10.52 4.31 -4.38
C ASP A 45 11.47 3.81 -3.29
N MET A 46 11.20 4.13 -2.02
CA MET A 46 11.99 3.61 -0.90
C MET A 46 11.89 2.09 -0.79
N ALA A 47 10.69 1.53 -0.91
CA ALA A 47 10.48 0.08 -0.85
C ALA A 47 11.23 -0.65 -1.98
N SER A 48 11.14 -0.13 -3.21
CA SER A 48 11.85 -0.64 -4.37
C SER A 48 13.37 -0.48 -4.24
N TYR A 49 13.86 0.68 -3.81
CA TYR A 49 15.28 0.97 -3.63
C TYR A 49 15.96 0.02 -2.61
N PHE A 50 15.29 -0.23 -1.49
CA PHE A 50 15.80 -1.15 -0.46
C PHE A 50 15.46 -2.63 -0.75
N GLN A 51 14.78 -2.91 -1.86
CA GLN A 51 14.37 -4.27 -2.27
C GLN A 51 13.53 -4.96 -1.19
N LEU A 52 12.63 -4.20 -0.55
CA LEU A 52 11.80 -4.70 0.53
C LEU A 52 10.66 -5.58 -0.03
N PRO A 53 10.34 -6.71 0.61
CA PRO A 53 9.11 -7.45 0.32
C PRO A 53 7.91 -6.50 0.38
N THR A 54 7.19 -6.38 -0.73
CA THR A 54 6.08 -5.44 -0.88
C THR A 54 4.82 -6.20 -1.26
N ILE A 55 3.71 -5.92 -0.58
CA ILE A 55 2.39 -6.49 -0.87
C ILE A 55 1.46 -5.35 -1.28
N LEU A 56 0.74 -5.56 -2.38
CA LEU A 56 -0.30 -4.65 -2.86
C LEU A 56 -1.66 -5.26 -2.57
N THR A 57 -2.59 -4.46 -2.02
CA THR A 57 -3.96 -4.92 -1.85
C THR A 57 -4.96 -3.80 -2.14
N THR A 58 -6.12 -4.18 -2.65
CA THR A 58 -7.24 -3.29 -2.96
C THR A 58 -8.53 -3.78 -2.32
N SER A 59 -9.49 -2.86 -2.16
CA SER A 59 -10.84 -3.14 -1.69
C SER A 59 -11.84 -2.81 -2.78
N PHE A 60 -12.59 -3.81 -3.25
CA PHE A 60 -13.68 -3.66 -4.21
C PHE A 60 -13.29 -2.83 -5.45
N GLU A 61 -12.20 -3.22 -6.13
CA GLU A 61 -11.57 -2.41 -7.19
C GLU A 61 -12.40 -2.25 -8.47
N ASP A 62 -13.29 -3.20 -8.75
CA ASP A 62 -14.26 -3.13 -9.86
C ASP A 62 -15.48 -2.24 -9.53
N GLY A 63 -15.55 -1.73 -8.29
CA GLY A 63 -16.62 -0.89 -7.79
C GLY A 63 -16.27 0.61 -7.75
N PRO A 64 -16.99 1.39 -6.94
CA PRO A 64 -16.75 2.84 -6.79
C PRO A 64 -15.36 3.21 -6.26
N ASN A 65 -14.67 2.27 -5.61
CA ASN A 65 -13.31 2.49 -5.10
C ASN A 65 -12.30 2.60 -6.25
N GLY A 66 -12.57 1.98 -7.40
CA GLY A 66 -11.76 2.03 -8.60
C GLY A 66 -10.45 1.21 -8.51
N PRO A 67 -9.65 1.20 -9.58
CA PRO A 67 -8.39 0.46 -9.61
C PRO A 67 -7.33 1.07 -8.69
N LEU A 68 -6.34 0.27 -8.29
CA LEU A 68 -5.10 0.78 -7.71
C LEU A 68 -4.44 1.78 -8.67
N VAL A 69 -3.78 2.81 -8.13
CA VAL A 69 -3.02 3.75 -8.96
C VAL A 69 -2.02 3.01 -9.87
N PRO A 70 -1.99 3.31 -11.18
CA PRO A 70 -1.18 2.57 -12.16
C PRO A 70 0.31 2.53 -11.83
N GLU A 71 0.84 3.60 -11.23
CA GLU A 71 2.25 3.73 -10.87
C GLU A 71 2.69 2.63 -9.90
N LEU A 72 1.87 2.27 -8.91
CA LEU A 72 2.20 1.22 -7.95
C LEU A 72 2.20 -0.17 -8.60
N LYS A 73 1.24 -0.45 -9.49
CA LYS A 73 1.22 -1.71 -10.27
C LYS A 73 2.45 -1.81 -11.19
N ALA A 74 2.84 -0.71 -11.83
CA ALA A 74 3.99 -0.68 -12.73
C ALA A 74 5.33 -0.84 -11.99
N GLN A 75 5.43 -0.30 -10.77
CA GLN A 75 6.64 -0.36 -9.96
C GLN A 75 6.86 -1.73 -9.30
N PHE A 76 5.78 -2.44 -8.98
CA PHE A 76 5.83 -3.77 -8.36
C PHE A 76 5.05 -4.82 -9.17
N PRO A 77 5.49 -5.14 -10.41
CA PRO A 77 4.76 -6.07 -11.27
C PRO A 77 4.72 -7.50 -10.73
N ASP A 78 5.71 -7.88 -9.91
CA ASP A 78 5.87 -9.23 -9.36
C ASP A 78 5.47 -9.33 -7.88
N ALA A 79 5.02 -8.22 -7.27
CA ALA A 79 4.54 -8.24 -5.89
C ALA A 79 3.22 -9.02 -5.77
N PRO A 80 2.97 -9.71 -4.64
CA PRO A 80 1.65 -10.24 -4.34
C PRO A 80 0.59 -9.13 -4.46
N TYR A 81 -0.41 -9.39 -5.29
CA TYR A 81 -1.53 -8.47 -5.53
C TYR A 81 -2.83 -9.13 -5.10
N ILE A 82 -3.40 -8.66 -3.99
CA ILE A 82 -4.61 -9.23 -3.41
C ILE A 82 -5.78 -8.26 -3.61
N ALA A 83 -6.63 -8.56 -4.60
CA ALA A 83 -7.88 -7.82 -4.83
C ALA A 83 -9.00 -8.35 -3.94
N ARG A 84 -9.29 -7.64 -2.84
CA ARG A 84 -10.31 -8.08 -1.88
C ARG A 84 -11.71 -7.72 -2.39
N PRO A 85 -12.65 -8.68 -2.50
CA PRO A 85 -13.98 -8.42 -3.06
C PRO A 85 -14.87 -7.54 -2.15
N GLY A 86 -14.58 -7.46 -0.84
CA GLY A 86 -15.36 -6.64 0.07
C GLY A 86 -14.88 -6.60 1.53
N GLN A 87 -13.84 -7.35 1.90
CA GLN A 87 -13.25 -7.26 3.24
C GLN A 87 -12.60 -5.89 3.43
N ILE A 88 -13.16 -5.11 4.36
CA ILE A 88 -12.63 -3.78 4.70
C ILE A 88 -11.27 -3.94 5.38
N ASN A 89 -11.21 -4.77 6.43
CA ASN A 89 -9.95 -5.14 7.06
C ASN A 89 -9.21 -6.15 6.17
N ALA A 90 -8.00 -5.80 5.73
CA ALA A 90 -7.19 -6.68 4.89
C ALA A 90 -6.85 -8.01 5.60
N TRP A 91 -6.73 -7.99 6.92
CA TRP A 91 -6.41 -9.18 7.72
C TRP A 91 -7.55 -10.21 7.77
N ASP A 92 -8.76 -9.85 7.35
CA ASP A 92 -9.90 -10.78 7.26
C ASP A 92 -9.90 -11.57 5.93
N ASN A 93 -8.89 -11.36 5.07
CA ASN A 93 -8.70 -12.10 3.83
C ASN A 93 -7.53 -13.10 3.98
N GLU A 94 -7.79 -14.38 3.74
CA GLU A 94 -6.79 -15.45 3.93
C GLU A 94 -5.60 -15.35 2.97
N ASP A 95 -5.78 -14.81 1.76
CA ASP A 95 -4.69 -14.63 0.80
C ASP A 95 -3.73 -13.48 1.19
N PHE A 96 -4.15 -12.62 2.13
CA PHE A 96 -3.34 -11.52 2.66
C PHE A 96 -2.46 -11.93 3.86
N VAL A 97 -2.77 -13.05 4.54
CA VAL A 97 -2.17 -13.47 5.82
C VAL A 97 -1.08 -14.51 5.66
#